data_AF-A0A7K3S1D9-F1
#
_entry.id   AF-A0A7K3S1D9-F1
#
_cell.length_a   1.000
_cell.length_b   1.000
_cell.length_c   1.000
_cell.angle_alpha   90.00
_cell.angle_beta   90.00
_cell.angle_gamma   90.00
#
_symmetry.space_group_name_H-M   'P 1'
#
loop_
_entity.id
_entity.type
_entity.pdbx_description
1 polymer ?
#
loop_
_entity_poly.entity_id
_entity_poly.type
_entity_poly.pdbx_seq_one_letter_code
_entity_poly.pdbx_strand_id
1 'polypeptide(L)'
;MPIPSEGSTPPSPPSPSPPGPPTPPIPLAELLASKALGLRRIAGPAEAELLWVHTSEMADPYPYLLGGELLLSAGVLLTDPDHYVGRLVEAGAAALGFGVRPVHDTVPGALIEACDRQGLPLLEVPPETPFTAIARTVWRLMA
;
A
#
# COMPACT_ATOMS: atom_id res chain seq x y z
N MET A 1 22.56 -28.25 48.90
CA MET A 1 23.25 -27.69 47.73
C MET A 1 22.22 -27.03 46.82
N PRO A 2 22.26 -25.72 46.59
CA PRO A 2 21.39 -25.08 45.60
C PRO A 2 21.97 -25.24 44.18
N ILE A 3 21.07 -25.43 43.21
CA ILE A 3 21.31 -25.51 41.76
C ILE A 3 21.80 -24.16 41.19
N PRO A 4 22.75 -24.12 40.23
CA PRO A 4 23.13 -22.88 39.56
C PRO A 4 22.17 -22.52 38.43
N SER A 5 21.81 -21.23 38.35
CA SER A 5 20.95 -20.62 37.34
C SER A 5 21.62 -20.53 35.97
N GLU A 6 20.91 -20.94 34.91
CA GLU A 6 21.33 -20.79 33.52
C GLU A 6 21.19 -19.33 33.05
N GLY A 7 22.28 -18.79 32.49
CA GLY A 7 22.33 -17.45 31.92
C GLY A 7 21.53 -17.35 30.62
N SER A 8 20.62 -16.38 30.55
CA SER A 8 19.90 -16.03 29.33
C SER A 8 20.81 -15.27 28.37
N THR A 9 20.99 -15.80 27.16
CA THR A 9 21.64 -15.09 26.04
C THR A 9 20.76 -13.92 25.59
N PRO A 10 21.31 -12.70 25.40
CA PRO A 10 20.52 -11.57 24.89
C PRO A 10 20.17 -11.75 23.40
N PRO A 11 19.00 -11.25 22.95
CA PRO A 11 18.59 -11.35 21.55
C PRO A 11 19.50 -10.49 20.65
N SER A 12 19.80 -11.01 19.45
CA SER A 12 20.55 -10.29 18.42
C SER A 12 19.79 -9.04 17.93
N PRO A 13 20.49 -7.94 17.62
CA PRO A 13 19.85 -6.73 17.11
C PRO A 13 19.22 -6.96 15.73
N PRO A 14 18.12 -6.25 15.38
CA PRO A 14 17.51 -6.34 14.07
C PRO A 14 18.47 -5.81 12.98
N SER A 15 18.48 -6.47 11.83
CA SER A 15 19.29 -6.05 10.68
C SER A 15 18.81 -4.70 10.13
N PRO A 16 19.72 -3.82 9.68
CA PRO A 16 19.34 -2.53 9.09
C PRO A 16 18.62 -2.73 7.76
N SER A 17 17.49 -2.04 7.58
CA SER A 17 16.74 -2.00 6.32
C SER A 17 17.62 -1.48 5.18
N PRO A 18 17.46 -1.99 3.94
CA PRO A 18 18.20 -1.50 2.79
C PRO A 18 17.95 0.00 2.57
N PRO A 19 18.95 0.76 2.06
CA PRO A 19 18.78 2.18 1.79
C PRO A 19 17.67 2.39 0.77
N GLY A 20 16.68 3.22 1.14
CA GLY A 20 15.59 3.61 0.26
C GLY A 20 16.10 4.34 -0.99
N PRO A 21 15.24 4.49 -2.02
CA PRO A 21 15.59 5.20 -3.24
C PRO A 21 16.03 6.65 -2.94
N PRO A 22 16.88 7.24 -3.79
CA PRO A 22 17.46 8.56 -3.56
C PRO A 22 16.44 9.72 -3.62
N THR A 23 15.21 9.46 -4.07
CA THR A 23 14.13 10.44 -4.14
C THR A 23 13.39 10.54 -2.80
N PRO A 24 13.10 11.76 -2.33
CA PRO A 24 12.32 11.95 -1.10
C PRO A 24 10.93 11.32 -1.25
N PRO A 25 10.36 10.80 -0.15
CA PRO A 25 9.01 10.28 -0.17
C PRO A 25 8.00 11.39 -0.47
N ILE A 26 6.89 11.03 -1.12
CA ILE A 26 5.77 11.92 -1.41
C ILE A 26 4.67 11.67 -0.36
N PRO A 27 4.25 12.69 0.40
CA PRO A 27 3.10 12.55 1.27
C PRO A 27 1.84 12.22 0.45
N LEU A 28 1.07 11.22 0.89
CA LEU A 28 -0.17 10.81 0.22
C LEU A 28 -1.14 11.99 0.02
N ALA A 29 -1.14 12.94 0.95
CA ALA A 29 -1.91 14.17 0.87
C ALA A 29 -1.58 15.02 -0.38
N GLU A 30 -0.33 15.04 -0.84
CA GLU A 30 0.05 15.76 -2.07
C GLU A 30 -0.52 15.12 -3.32
N LEU A 31 -0.53 13.78 -3.38
CA LEU A 31 -1.18 13.06 -4.48
C LEU A 31 -2.69 13.34 -4.48
N LEU A 32 -3.34 13.30 -3.31
CA LEU A 32 -4.76 13.59 -3.15
C LEU A 32 -5.12 15.06 -3.47
N ALA A 33 -4.19 15.99 -3.31
CA ALA A 33 -4.39 17.40 -3.67
C ALA A 33 -4.51 17.61 -5.19
N SER A 34 -4.08 16.64 -6.01
CA SER A 34 -4.21 16.68 -7.47
C SER A 34 -5.65 16.45 -7.94
N LYS A 35 -6.48 17.51 -7.87
CA LYS A 35 -7.91 17.48 -8.25
C LYS A 35 -8.22 16.86 -9.61
N ALA A 36 -7.28 16.95 -10.56
CA ALA A 36 -7.43 16.36 -11.90
C ALA A 36 -7.52 14.82 -11.90
N LEU A 37 -7.02 14.15 -10.86
CA LEU A 37 -7.09 12.70 -10.72
C LEU A 37 -8.39 12.22 -10.03
N GLY A 38 -9.14 13.13 -9.40
CA GLY A 38 -10.40 12.79 -8.72
C GLY A 38 -10.29 11.71 -7.63
N LEU A 39 -9.09 11.43 -7.11
CA LEU A 39 -8.85 10.39 -6.12
C LEU A 39 -9.56 10.72 -4.80
N ARG A 40 -10.08 9.70 -4.15
CA ARG A 40 -10.68 9.83 -2.81
C ARG A 40 -10.12 8.76 -1.89
N ARG A 41 -9.61 9.14 -0.72
CA ARG A 41 -9.36 8.19 0.36
C ARG A 41 -10.70 7.77 0.97
N ILE A 42 -10.96 6.47 1.01
CA ILE A 42 -12.21 5.89 1.51
C ILE A 42 -12.02 4.97 2.72
N ALA A 43 -10.78 4.54 3.02
CA ALA A 43 -10.43 3.76 4.20
C ALA A 43 -8.96 4.00 4.61
N GLY A 44 -8.57 3.51 5.79
CA GLY A 44 -7.22 3.55 6.34
C GLY A 44 -6.79 4.94 6.83
N PRO A 45 -5.55 5.11 7.31
CA PRO A 45 -5.03 6.39 7.81
C PRO A 45 -4.92 7.46 6.72
N ALA A 46 -4.86 8.74 7.11
CA ALA A 46 -4.75 9.86 6.16
C ALA A 46 -3.30 10.12 5.75
N GLU A 47 -2.37 9.77 6.64
CA GLU A 47 -0.95 9.98 6.51
C GLU A 47 -0.28 8.70 6.00
N ALA A 48 0.43 8.82 4.88
CA ALA A 48 1.33 7.80 4.35
C ALA A 48 2.36 8.47 3.45
N GLU A 49 3.52 7.85 3.33
CA GLU A 49 4.65 8.33 2.53
C GLU A 49 4.88 7.37 1.36
N LEU A 50 4.76 7.88 0.14
CA LEU A 50 4.87 7.09 -1.09
C LEU A 50 6.29 7.19 -1.65
N LEU A 51 6.94 6.05 -1.87
CA LEU A 51 8.28 5.98 -2.48
C LEU A 51 8.22 5.74 -3.99
N TRP A 52 7.18 5.05 -4.46
CA TRP A 52 6.90 4.82 -5.87
C TRP A 52 5.44 4.36 -6.05
N VAL A 53 5.10 4.02 -7.28
CA VAL A 53 3.77 3.55 -7.70
C VAL A 53 3.93 2.37 -8.63
N HIS A 54 3.11 1.35 -8.44
CA HIS A 54 3.11 0.15 -9.27
C HIS A 54 1.68 -0.31 -9.53
N THR A 55 1.45 -0.98 -10.66
CA THR A 55 0.13 -1.56 -10.99
C THR A 55 0.26 -3.08 -11.03
N SER A 56 -0.61 -3.78 -10.30
CA SER A 56 -0.66 -5.24 -10.31
C SER A 56 -2.09 -5.76 -10.25
N GLU A 57 -2.34 -6.84 -10.99
CA GLU A 57 -3.60 -7.59 -10.96
C GLU A 57 -3.40 -9.03 -10.44
N MET A 58 -2.25 -9.29 -9.81
CA MET A 58 -1.98 -10.59 -9.19
C MET A 58 -2.88 -10.83 -7.98
N ALA A 59 -3.31 -12.08 -7.78
CA ALA A 59 -4.05 -12.48 -6.58
C ALA A 59 -3.21 -12.35 -5.29
N ASP A 60 -1.89 -12.53 -5.39
CA ASP A 60 -0.93 -12.26 -4.31
C ASP A 60 0.31 -11.55 -4.88
N PRO A 61 0.41 -10.21 -4.79
CA PRO A 61 1.56 -9.47 -5.30
C PRO A 61 2.76 -9.47 -4.34
N TYR A 62 2.60 -9.96 -3.09
CA TYR A 62 3.61 -9.88 -2.02
C TYR A 62 5.05 -10.20 -2.45
N PRO A 63 5.34 -11.27 -3.22
CA PRO A 63 6.72 -11.63 -3.56
C PRO A 63 7.49 -10.59 -4.38
N TYR A 64 6.80 -9.62 -4.98
CA TYR A 64 7.37 -8.62 -5.88
C TYR A 64 7.34 -7.20 -5.30
N LEU A 65 6.71 -7.02 -4.14
CA LEU A 65 6.61 -5.74 -3.47
C LEU A 65 7.90 -5.46 -2.70
N LEU A 66 8.32 -4.20 -2.71
CA LEU A 66 9.56 -3.76 -2.07
C LEU A 66 9.29 -2.81 -0.88
N GLY A 67 8.02 -2.47 -0.64
CA GLY A 67 7.58 -1.60 0.44
C GLY A 67 7.59 -0.12 0.07
N GLY A 68 6.62 0.65 0.56
CA GLY A 68 6.48 2.07 0.27
C GLY A 68 5.75 2.37 -1.05
N GLU A 69 5.29 1.35 -1.79
CA GLU A 69 4.47 1.58 -2.99
C GLU A 69 3.06 2.08 -2.68
N LEU A 70 2.57 2.98 -3.53
CA LEU A 70 1.16 2.98 -3.92
C LEU A 70 0.93 1.85 -4.92
N LEU A 71 0.24 0.78 -4.49
CA LEU A 71 -0.19 -0.28 -5.41
C LEU A 71 -1.51 0.12 -6.06
N LEU A 72 -1.61 0.04 -7.38
CA LEU A 72 -2.84 0.25 -8.15
C LEU A 72 -3.38 -1.10 -8.64
N SER A 73 -4.67 -1.34 -8.46
CA SER A 73 -5.32 -2.56 -8.91
C SER A 73 -6.77 -2.31 -9.31
N ALA A 74 -7.25 -3.02 -10.33
CA ALA A 74 -8.68 -3.12 -10.68
C ALA A 74 -9.36 -4.33 -9.99
N GLY A 75 -8.62 -5.08 -9.17
CA GLY A 75 -9.16 -6.19 -8.41
C GLY A 75 -9.65 -7.35 -9.29
N VAL A 76 -8.99 -7.60 -10.43
CA VAL A 76 -9.39 -8.65 -11.39
C VAL A 76 -9.40 -10.05 -10.74
N LEU A 77 -8.44 -10.31 -9.87
CA LEU A 77 -8.27 -11.60 -9.17
C LEU A 77 -8.59 -11.51 -7.67
N LEU A 78 -9.29 -10.46 -7.24
CA LEU A 78 -9.60 -10.24 -5.82
C LEU A 78 -10.72 -11.20 -5.37
N THR A 79 -10.35 -12.23 -4.61
CA THR A 79 -11.30 -13.21 -4.05
C THR A 79 -11.41 -13.15 -2.53
N ASP A 80 -10.32 -12.80 -1.85
CA ASP A 80 -10.23 -12.65 -0.39
C ASP A 80 -9.60 -11.30 -0.05
N PRO A 81 -10.40 -10.24 0.17
CA PRO A 81 -9.89 -8.91 0.49
C PRO A 81 -9.07 -8.85 1.78
N ASP A 82 -9.43 -9.66 2.77
CA ASP A 82 -8.75 -9.69 4.07
C ASP A 82 -7.33 -10.23 3.93
N HIS A 83 -7.21 -11.37 3.24
CA HIS A 83 -5.91 -11.94 2.94
C HIS A 83 -5.10 -10.99 2.05
N TYR A 84 -5.71 -10.45 1.00
CA TYR A 84 -5.04 -9.55 0.05
C TYR A 84 -4.44 -8.32 0.76
N VAL A 85 -5.21 -7.61 1.57
CA VAL A 85 -4.72 -6.44 2.32
C VAL A 85 -3.64 -6.86 3.32
N GLY A 86 -3.80 -8.00 3.98
CA GLY A 86 -2.79 -8.54 4.88
C GLY A 86 -1.43 -8.73 4.19
N ARG A 87 -1.44 -9.25 2.96
CA ARG A 87 -0.24 -9.43 2.14
C ARG A 87 0.40 -8.11 1.72
N LEU A 88 -0.41 -7.09 1.40
CA LEU A 88 0.10 -5.76 1.09
C LEU A 88 0.77 -5.10 2.30
N VAL A 89 0.12 -5.18 3.46
CA VAL A 89 0.66 -4.62 4.71
C VAL A 89 1.92 -5.36 5.14
N GLU A 90 1.95 -6.70 5.02
CA GLU A 90 3.13 -7.53 5.31
C GLU A 90 4.32 -7.14 4.42
N ALA A 91 4.08 -6.82 3.16
CA ALA A 91 5.10 -6.33 2.23
C ALA A 91 5.52 -4.86 2.49
N GLY A 92 4.80 -4.13 3.34
CA GLY A 92 5.06 -2.73 3.62
C GLY A 92 4.52 -1.75 2.59
N ALA A 93 3.49 -2.12 1.81
CA ALA A 93 2.83 -1.19 0.89
C ALA A 93 2.34 0.05 1.63
N ALA A 94 2.51 1.23 1.04
CA ALA A 94 2.12 2.49 1.66
C ALA A 94 0.64 2.82 1.46
N ALA A 95 0.04 2.40 0.35
CA ALA A 95 -1.37 2.61 0.03
C ALA A 95 -1.86 1.66 -1.08
N LEU A 96 -3.16 1.44 -1.14
CA LEU A 96 -3.85 0.75 -2.23
C LEU A 96 -4.75 1.74 -2.98
N GLY A 97 -4.58 1.86 -4.30
CA GLY A 97 -5.52 2.53 -5.19
C GLY A 97 -6.36 1.53 -5.97
N PHE A 98 -7.67 1.56 -5.79
CA PHE A 98 -8.61 0.63 -6.40
C PHE A 98 -9.40 1.28 -7.52
N GLY A 99 -9.20 0.81 -8.75
CA GLY A 99 -9.99 1.20 -9.91
C GLY A 99 -11.30 0.43 -9.95
N VAL A 100 -12.43 1.14 -9.89
CA VAL A 100 -13.74 0.46 -9.88
C VAL A 100 -14.02 -0.14 -11.27
N ARG A 101 -14.02 0.64 -12.35
CA ARG A 101 -14.35 0.11 -13.70
C ARG A 101 -13.13 -0.40 -14.47
N PRO A 102 -13.31 -1.42 -15.34
CA PRO A 102 -14.58 -2.06 -15.74
C PRO A 102 -15.00 -3.26 -14.89
N VAL A 103 -14.19 -3.69 -13.91
CA VAL A 103 -14.39 -4.96 -13.19
C VAL A 103 -15.45 -4.85 -12.10
N HIS A 104 -15.51 -3.71 -11.41
CA HIS A 104 -16.40 -3.43 -10.30
C HIS A 104 -17.19 -2.13 -10.55
N ASP A 105 -18.40 -2.03 -10.00
CA ASP A 105 -19.14 -0.76 -10.05
C ASP A 105 -18.74 0.18 -8.91
N THR A 106 -18.32 -0.40 -7.78
CA THR A 106 -17.86 0.29 -6.57
C THR A 106 -16.74 -0.50 -5.91
N VAL A 107 -15.97 0.13 -5.02
CA VAL A 107 -14.98 -0.60 -4.21
C VAL A 107 -15.70 -1.62 -3.30
N PRO A 108 -15.30 -2.90 -3.28
CA PRO A 108 -15.94 -3.90 -2.43
C PRO A 108 -15.90 -3.51 -0.95
N GLY A 109 -17.04 -3.58 -0.24
CA GLY A 109 -17.13 -3.19 1.17
C GLY A 109 -16.15 -3.95 2.08
N ALA A 110 -15.98 -5.26 1.84
CA ALA A 110 -15.01 -6.08 2.57
C ALA A 110 -13.56 -5.59 2.41
N LEU A 111 -13.21 -4.98 1.26
CA LEU A 111 -11.88 -4.40 1.05
C LEU A 111 -11.70 -3.11 1.88
N ILE A 112 -12.74 -2.28 1.97
CA ILE A 112 -12.77 -1.07 2.81
C ILE A 112 -12.53 -1.47 4.28
N GLU A 113 -13.31 -2.43 4.78
CA GLU A 113 -13.20 -2.92 6.15
C GLU A 113 -11.82 -3.53 6.47
N ALA A 114 -11.24 -4.29 5.53
CA ALA A 114 -9.91 -4.86 5.67
C ALA A 114 -8.82 -3.77 5.74
N CYS A 115 -8.86 -2.79 4.84
CA CYS A 115 -7.95 -1.65 4.82
C CYS A 115 -8.02 -0.82 6.11
N ASP A 116 -9.23 -0.51 6.61
CA ASP A 116 -9.41 0.21 7.88
C ASP A 116 -8.81 -0.56 9.06
N ARG A 117 -9.10 -1.85 9.17
CA ARG A 117 -8.64 -2.68 10.28
C ARG A 117 -7.13 -2.87 10.29
N GLN A 118 -6.51 -3.00 9.12
CA GLN A 118 -5.08 -3.26 8.98
C GLN A 118 -4.24 -1.99 8.81
N GLY A 119 -4.89 -0.82 8.76
CA GLY A 119 -4.20 0.47 8.69
C GLY A 119 -3.58 0.78 7.33
N LEU A 120 -4.12 0.23 6.24
CA LEU A 120 -3.66 0.52 4.87
C LEU A 120 -4.56 1.58 4.23
N PRO A 121 -4.04 2.76 3.84
CA PRO A 121 -4.83 3.74 3.10
C PRO A 121 -5.41 3.14 1.81
N LEU A 122 -6.72 3.30 1.64
CA LEU A 122 -7.44 2.87 0.44
C LEU A 122 -7.96 4.08 -0.32
N LEU A 123 -7.54 4.19 -1.59
CA LEU A 123 -7.96 5.22 -2.51
C LEU A 123 -8.92 4.63 -3.54
N GLU A 124 -10.08 5.24 -3.71
CA GLU A 124 -10.91 5.00 -4.87
C GLU A 124 -10.37 5.79 -6.06
N VAL A 125 -10.13 5.07 -7.16
CA VAL A 125 -9.76 5.65 -8.44
C VAL A 125 -11.01 5.73 -9.31
N PRO A 126 -11.44 6.94 -9.71
CA PRO A 126 -12.63 7.10 -10.53
C PRO A 126 -12.39 6.52 -11.93
N PRO A 127 -13.42 6.00 -12.60
CA PRO A 127 -13.30 5.34 -13.90
C PRO A 127 -12.63 6.17 -15.00
N GLU A 128 -12.74 7.49 -14.93
CA GLU A 128 -12.23 8.44 -15.91
C GLU A 128 -10.72 8.66 -15.74
N THR A 129 -10.12 8.17 -14.65
CA THR A 129 -8.71 8.35 -14.32
C THR A 129 -7.92 7.08 -14.64
N PRO A 130 -7.12 7.08 -15.72
CA PRO A 130 -6.26 5.94 -16.01
C PRO A 130 -5.13 5.86 -14.97
N PHE A 131 -4.75 4.64 -14.59
CA PHE A 131 -3.63 4.43 -13.65
C PHE A 131 -2.32 5.07 -14.11
N THR A 132 -2.09 5.19 -15.42
CA THR A 132 -0.92 5.89 -15.95
C THR A 132 -0.91 7.39 -15.60
N ALA A 133 -2.07 8.05 -15.47
CA ALA A 133 -2.13 9.45 -15.06
C ALA A 133 -1.74 9.64 -13.59
N ILE A 134 -2.10 8.68 -12.73
CA ILE A 134 -1.66 8.62 -11.34
C ILE A 134 -0.14 8.42 -11.32
N ALA A 135 0.36 7.43 -12.05
CA ALA A 135 1.79 7.13 -12.09
C ALA A 135 2.63 8.33 -12.55
N ARG A 136 2.20 9.01 -13.61
CA ARG A 136 2.83 10.26 -14.09
C ARG A 136 2.80 11.38 -13.06
N THR A 137 1.74 11.49 -12.27
CA THR A 137 1.64 12.50 -11.23
C THR A 137 2.60 12.21 -10.09
N VAL A 138 2.68 10.96 -9.64
CA VAL A 138 3.66 10.51 -8.64
C VAL A 138 5.08 10.79 -9.12
N TRP A 139 5.44 10.40 -10.35
CA TRP A 139 6.78 10.68 -10.90
C TRP A 139 7.11 12.17 -10.96
N ARG A 140 6.13 13.02 -11.27
CA ARG A 140 6.31 14.48 -11.27
C ARG A 140 6.53 15.04 -9.85
N LEU A 141 5.90 14.45 -8.84
CA LEU A 141 6.05 14.88 -7.44
C LEU A 141 7.38 14.42 -6.83
N MET A 142 8.02 13.38 -7.38
CA MET A 142 9.36 12.93 -6.96
C MET A 142 10.51 13.76 -7.56
N ALA A 143 10.23 14.55 -8.59
CA ALA A 143 11.23 15.29 -9.37
C ALA A 143 11.46 16.70 -8.80
#